data_AF-A0A9P1DRE9-F1
#
_entry.id   AF-A0A9P1DRE9-F1
#
_cell.length_a   1.000
_cell.length_b   1.000
_cell.length_c   1.000
_cell.angle_alpha   90.00
_cell.angle_beta   90.00
_cell.angle_gamma   90.00
#
_symmetry.space_group_name_H-M   'P 1'
#
loop_
_entity.id
_entity.type
_entity.pdbx_description
1 polymer ?
#
loop_
_entity_poly.entity_id
_entity_poly.type
_entity_poly.pdbx_seq_one_letter_code
_entity_poly.pdbx_strand_id
1 'polypeptide(L)'
;MRFHRSLQSKVCPDAVLEKAKGKRYNQKLIGKLFEQWLSAKEDWMQSSIVANQSKTMSQKKRGRYCMLEVKTLRSRFGAGIAKQLREEKKALEEGKSADDPIIYWMQHPDIKSEDYELVRIFDSMVFEDETNEEMSMAVTARGDLNSQQSREVLSAAMGPYMTQFQNAGVGLASAPAGNGDHQPPPPKEKKKPPLARQIATKISAGSARLTEVMAWRAKVQDCTTMSSNLLNGFLAELDSRKTSIENTKSNLETIYAKTLGKPEKEIMDNQALLEDIQKNIAAVDASFTSFNGTVKSIKQSIDTQLNWNGMIYTYYIYYYIYIYKREGERKRERER
;
A
#
# COMPACT_ATOMS: atom_id res chain seq x y z
N MET A 1 15.46 -19.56 26.99
CA MET A 1 15.83 -18.35 27.76
C MET A 1 14.59 -17.86 28.50
N ARG A 2 14.61 -17.80 29.83
CA ARG A 2 13.53 -17.19 30.63
C ARG A 2 13.72 -15.67 30.58
N PHE A 3 12.72 -14.92 30.13
CA PHE A 3 12.75 -13.46 30.16
C PHE A 3 12.82 -13.00 31.63
N HIS A 4 13.98 -12.50 32.05
CA HIS A 4 14.14 -11.85 33.33
C HIS A 4 13.39 -10.51 33.28
N ARG A 5 12.22 -10.46 33.91
CA ARG A 5 11.40 -9.24 34.14
C ARG A 5 12.13 -8.14 34.94
N SER A 6 13.41 -8.33 35.28
CA SER A 6 14.21 -7.42 36.10
C SER A 6 15.00 -6.38 35.31
N LEU A 7 14.96 -6.38 33.97
CA LEU A 7 15.33 -5.21 33.18
C LEU A 7 14.11 -4.30 32.99
N GLN A 8 13.55 -3.86 34.11
CA GLN A 8 12.57 -2.77 34.15
C GLN A 8 13.31 -1.47 33.81
N SER A 9 13.40 -1.14 32.52
CA SER A 9 13.64 0.25 32.14
C SER A 9 12.51 1.08 32.77
N LYS A 10 12.88 2.11 33.55
CA LYS A 10 11.93 3.01 34.23
C LYS A 10 11.07 3.81 33.25
N VAL A 11 11.32 3.70 31.94
CA VAL A 11 10.75 4.54 30.89
C VAL A 11 9.77 3.75 30.00
N CYS A 12 9.53 2.47 30.26
CA CYS A 12 8.59 1.69 29.44
C CYS A 12 7.13 2.09 29.74
N PRO A 13 6.36 2.62 28.76
CA PRO A 13 4.98 3.04 29.00
C PRO A 13 4.08 1.87 29.43
N ASP A 14 3.23 2.10 30.42
CA ASP A 14 2.38 1.05 31.01
C ASP A 14 1.49 0.32 29.99
N ALA A 15 1.06 1.02 28.94
CA ALA A 15 0.27 0.44 27.84
C ALA A 15 1.01 -0.66 27.06
N VAL A 16 2.34 -0.58 26.96
CA VAL A 16 3.17 -1.60 26.30
C VAL A 16 3.33 -2.82 27.22
N LEU A 17 3.53 -2.58 28.52
CA LEU A 17 3.63 -3.64 29.53
C LEU A 17 2.32 -4.42 29.69
N GLU A 18 1.18 -3.73 29.68
CA GLU A 18 -0.16 -4.36 29.66
C GLU A 18 -0.35 -5.24 28.43
N LYS A 19 -0.05 -4.72 27.22
CA LYS A 19 -0.17 -5.51 25.98
C LYS A 19 0.78 -6.72 25.95
N ALA A 20 1.96 -6.60 26.54
CA ALA A 20 2.93 -7.70 26.65
C ALA A 20 2.50 -8.79 27.65
N LYS A 21 1.78 -8.44 28.72
CA LYS A 21 1.25 -9.39 29.71
C LYS A 21 0.11 -10.26 29.17
N GLY A 22 -0.68 -9.74 28.23
CA GLY A 22 -1.97 -10.33 27.84
C GLY A 22 -1.97 -11.39 26.75
N LYS A 23 -0.87 -11.67 26.04
CA LYS A 23 -0.94 -12.56 24.84
C LYS A 23 0.23 -13.54 24.76
N ARG A 24 -0.08 -14.85 24.74
CA ARG A 24 0.84 -15.92 24.30
C ARG A 24 1.15 -15.86 22.79
N TYR A 25 0.56 -14.91 22.06
CA TYR A 25 0.81 -14.75 20.64
C TYR A 25 2.19 -14.13 20.40
N ASN A 26 3.07 -14.96 19.84
CA ASN A 26 4.36 -14.63 19.27
C ASN A 26 5.36 -13.96 20.24
N GLN A 27 5.80 -14.69 21.25
CA GLN A 27 7.00 -14.35 22.03
C GLN A 27 8.20 -14.00 21.13
N LYS A 28 8.30 -14.61 19.94
CA LYS A 28 9.32 -14.27 18.94
C LYS A 28 9.16 -12.86 18.36
N LEU A 29 7.93 -12.42 18.11
CA LEU A 29 7.67 -11.06 17.62
C LEU A 29 7.95 -10.04 18.71
N ILE A 30 7.48 -10.30 19.94
CA ILE A 30 7.75 -9.44 21.09
C ILE A 30 9.26 -9.36 21.36
N GLY A 31 9.98 -10.48 21.25
CA GLY A 31 11.43 -10.51 21.34
C GLY A 31 12.10 -9.62 20.29
N LYS A 32 11.70 -9.74 19.01
CA LYS A 32 12.22 -8.89 17.93
C LYS A 32 11.92 -7.40 18.12
N LEU A 33 10.70 -7.07 18.56
CA LEU A 33 10.30 -5.70 18.88
C LEU A 33 11.14 -5.13 20.02
N PHE A 34 11.40 -5.95 21.04
CA PHE A 34 12.22 -5.56 22.18
C PHE A 34 13.70 -5.38 21.80
N GLU A 35 14.26 -6.29 21.00
CA GLU A 35 15.62 -6.17 20.45
C GLU A 35 15.78 -4.90 19.61
N GLN A 36 14.78 -4.54 18.81
CA GLN A 36 14.77 -3.29 18.04
C GLN A 36 14.66 -2.03 18.90
N TRP A 37 13.92 -2.09 20.01
CA TRP A 37 13.86 -0.99 20.97
C TRP A 37 15.19 -0.81 21.71
N LEU A 38 15.83 -1.91 22.11
CA LEU A 38 17.16 -1.88 22.71
C LEU A 38 18.22 -1.34 21.73
N SER A 39 18.19 -1.77 20.46
CA SER A 39 19.12 -1.27 19.45
C SER A 39 18.92 0.21 19.12
N ALA A 40 17.70 0.73 19.31
CA ALA A 40 17.36 2.14 19.21
C ALA A 40 17.65 2.95 20.49
N LYS A 41 18.46 2.41 21.43
CA LYS A 41 18.79 3.05 22.71
C LYS A 41 17.56 3.47 23.51
N GLU A 42 16.54 2.63 23.51
CA GLU A 42 15.28 2.85 24.22
C GLU A 42 14.39 3.97 23.63
N ASP A 43 14.71 4.51 22.46
CA ASP A 43 13.88 5.49 21.74
C ASP A 43 13.09 4.83 20.60
N TRP A 44 11.79 4.62 20.81
CA TRP A 44 10.90 4.05 19.80
C TRP A 44 10.85 4.88 18.51
N MET A 45 11.04 6.20 18.58
CA MET A 45 11.02 7.08 17.41
C MET A 45 12.23 6.85 16.49
N GLN A 46 13.33 6.35 17.06
CA GLN A 46 14.55 5.97 16.34
C GLN A 46 14.56 4.49 15.93
N SER A 47 13.56 3.70 16.35
CA SER A 47 13.47 2.29 15.98
C SER A 47 13.36 2.13 14.46
N SER A 48 13.99 1.09 13.92
CA SER A 48 13.88 0.81 12.48
C SER A 48 12.43 0.62 12.03
N ILE A 49 11.51 0.20 12.92
CA ILE A 49 10.09 0.10 12.58
C ILE A 49 9.48 1.49 12.37
N VAL A 50 9.64 2.41 13.32
CA VAL A 50 9.06 3.75 13.20
C VAL A 50 9.77 4.53 12.11
N ALA A 51 11.10 4.44 12.03
CA ALA A 51 11.86 5.05 10.95
C ALA A 51 11.45 4.50 9.58
N ASN A 52 11.26 3.19 9.43
CA ASN A 52 10.79 2.61 8.18
C ASN A 52 9.33 2.97 7.91
N GLN A 53 8.43 2.92 8.89
CA GLN A 53 7.03 3.30 8.72
C GLN A 53 6.86 4.78 8.36
N SER A 54 7.66 5.67 8.96
CA SER A 54 7.73 7.09 8.59
C SER A 54 8.32 7.29 7.18
N LYS A 55 9.29 6.46 6.77
CA LYS A 55 9.79 6.42 5.39
C LYS A 55 8.74 5.85 4.42
N THR A 56 7.97 4.83 4.79
CA THR A 56 6.91 4.22 3.95
C THR A 56 5.70 5.16 3.82
N MET A 57 5.36 5.92 4.87
CA MET A 57 4.36 6.99 4.77
C MET A 57 4.86 8.22 4.00
N SER A 58 6.18 8.39 3.93
CA SER A 58 6.81 9.24 2.93
C SER A 58 6.88 8.51 1.59
N GLN A 59 5.74 7.99 1.10
CA GLN A 59 5.58 7.73 -0.33
C GLN A 59 6.03 9.02 -1.03
N LYS A 60 7.11 8.94 -1.81
CA LYS A 60 7.68 10.11 -2.48
C LYS A 60 6.61 10.64 -3.42
N LYS A 61 5.85 11.64 -2.98
CA LYS A 61 4.89 12.38 -3.81
C LYS A 61 5.70 12.99 -4.94
N ARG A 62 5.73 12.33 -6.09
CA ARG A 62 6.44 12.87 -7.25
C ARG A 62 5.40 13.60 -8.09
N GLY A 63 5.53 14.92 -8.14
CA GLY A 63 4.81 15.72 -9.10
C GLY A 63 5.21 15.30 -10.51
N ARG A 64 4.23 14.90 -11.33
CA ARG A 64 4.43 14.72 -12.76
C ARG A 64 4.32 16.09 -13.40
N TYR A 65 5.38 16.50 -14.08
CA TYR A 65 5.40 17.70 -14.90
C TYR A 65 5.34 17.29 -16.36
N CYS A 66 4.61 18.05 -17.17
CA CYS A 66 4.59 17.87 -18.62
C CYS A 66 4.83 19.22 -19.30
N MET A 67 5.33 19.17 -20.54
CA MET A 67 5.40 20.32 -21.42
C MET A 67 4.07 20.40 -22.17
N LEU A 68 3.41 21.54 -22.11
CA LEU A 68 2.14 21.78 -22.80
C LEU A 68 2.22 23.03 -23.66
N GLU A 69 1.60 22.95 -24.83
CA GLU A 69 1.49 24.08 -25.76
C GLU A 69 0.64 25.21 -25.17
N VAL A 70 1.03 26.45 -25.40
CA VAL A 70 0.26 27.64 -24.98
C VAL A 70 -1.17 27.63 -25.53
N LYS A 71 -1.38 27.13 -26.76
CA LYS A 71 -2.72 26.91 -27.33
C LYS A 71 -3.57 25.97 -26.48
N THR A 72 -2.99 24.86 -26.02
CA THR A 72 -3.68 23.90 -25.14
C THR A 72 -3.97 24.52 -23.78
N LEU A 73 -3.05 25.30 -23.22
CA LEU A 73 -3.27 26.04 -21.97
C LEU A 73 -4.41 27.06 -22.11
N ARG A 74 -4.46 27.80 -23.22
CA ARG A 74 -5.53 28.77 -23.50
C ARG A 74 -6.89 28.08 -23.56
N SER A 75 -6.97 26.90 -24.18
CA SER A 75 -8.20 26.11 -24.24
C SER A 75 -8.64 25.55 -22.89
N ARG A 76 -7.71 25.16 -22.01
CA ARG A 76 -8.02 24.52 -20.72
C ARG A 76 -8.28 25.51 -19.59
N PHE A 77 -7.51 26.58 -19.54
CA PHE A 77 -7.47 27.51 -18.40
C PHE A 77 -7.84 28.95 -18.77
N GLY A 78 -8.04 29.25 -20.06
CA GLY A 78 -8.34 30.59 -20.56
C GLY A 78 -7.11 31.41 -20.94
N ALA A 79 -7.32 32.45 -21.76
CA ALA A 79 -6.24 33.24 -22.36
C ALA A 79 -5.40 34.04 -21.35
N GLY A 80 -6.04 34.63 -20.33
CA GLY A 80 -5.33 35.40 -19.31
C GLY A 80 -4.34 34.54 -18.51
N ILE A 81 -4.79 33.39 -18.01
CA ILE A 81 -3.97 32.47 -17.22
C ILE A 81 -2.86 31.86 -18.09
N ALA A 82 -3.16 31.46 -19.33
CA ALA A 82 -2.15 30.92 -20.24
C ALA A 82 -1.03 31.92 -20.54
N LYS A 83 -1.38 33.20 -20.76
CA LYS A 83 -0.41 34.27 -20.97
C LYS A 83 0.47 34.49 -19.74
N GLN A 84 -0.15 34.56 -18.55
CA GLN A 84 0.57 34.73 -17.28
C GLN A 84 1.55 33.57 -17.02
N LEU A 85 1.12 32.32 -17.20
CA LEU A 85 1.97 31.14 -17.01
C LEU A 85 3.15 31.13 -17.98
N ARG A 86 2.92 31.52 -19.24
CA ARG A 86 3.98 31.62 -20.24
C ARG A 86 5.03 32.65 -19.83
N GLU A 87 4.61 33.87 -19.48
CA GLU A 87 5.51 34.96 -19.09
C GLU A 87 6.32 34.61 -17.83
N GLU A 88 5.67 33.99 -16.83
CA GLU A 88 6.33 33.52 -15.62
C GLU A 88 7.39 32.45 -15.90
N LYS A 89 7.04 31.40 -16.67
CA LYS A 89 7.98 30.31 -16.96
C LYS A 89 9.10 30.73 -17.89
N LYS A 90 8.85 31.68 -18.78
CA LYS A 90 9.89 32.29 -19.62
C LYS A 90 10.86 33.11 -18.79
N ALA A 91 10.38 33.93 -17.86
CA ALA A 91 11.24 34.68 -16.94
C ALA A 91 12.08 33.76 -16.03
N LEU A 92 11.53 32.61 -15.61
CA LEU A 92 12.28 31.61 -14.85
C LEU A 92 13.37 30.95 -15.69
N GLU A 93 13.12 30.66 -16.96
CA GLU A 93 14.16 30.13 -17.86
C GLU A 93 15.27 31.14 -18.11
N GLU A 94 14.92 32.43 -18.27
CA GLU A 94 15.90 33.51 -18.46
C GLU A 94 16.75 33.78 -17.21
N GLY A 95 16.20 33.57 -16.00
CA GLY A 95 16.90 33.73 -14.72
C GLY A 95 17.64 32.48 -14.22
N LYS A 96 17.64 31.41 -15.00
CA LYS A 96 18.13 30.09 -14.57
C LYS A 96 19.66 30.00 -14.63
N SER A 97 20.25 29.28 -13.67
CA SER A 97 21.68 28.95 -13.70
C SER A 97 22.00 27.94 -14.81
N ALA A 98 23.19 28.05 -15.42
CA ALA A 98 23.66 27.11 -16.43
C ALA A 98 23.72 25.65 -15.94
N ASP A 99 23.83 25.42 -14.63
CA ASP A 99 23.92 24.09 -14.02
C ASP A 99 22.55 23.43 -13.78
N ASP A 100 21.44 24.16 -13.90
CA ASP A 100 20.12 23.61 -13.65
C ASP A 100 19.62 22.86 -14.91
N PRO A 101 19.30 21.56 -14.84
CA PRO A 101 18.81 20.80 -15.99
C PRO A 101 17.31 21.03 -16.30
N ILE A 102 16.57 21.78 -15.47
CA ILE A 102 15.11 21.89 -15.56
C ILE A 102 14.69 22.92 -16.62
N ILE A 103 14.10 22.47 -17.73
CA ILE A 103 13.51 23.37 -18.72
C ILE A 103 12.11 23.80 -18.27
N TYR A 104 11.89 25.10 -18.08
CA TYR A 104 10.61 25.71 -17.71
C TYR A 104 9.80 26.16 -18.94
N TRP A 105 10.50 26.66 -19.97
CA TRP A 105 9.90 27.13 -21.22
C TRP A 105 10.82 26.81 -22.40
N MET A 106 10.24 26.48 -23.55
CA MET A 106 10.99 26.38 -24.80
C MET A 106 10.14 26.70 -26.02
N GLN A 107 10.78 27.23 -27.05
CA GLN A 107 10.16 27.40 -28.36
C GLN A 107 10.01 26.04 -29.06
N HIS A 108 8.93 25.85 -29.81
CA HIS A 108 8.75 24.65 -30.62
C HIS A 108 9.84 24.57 -31.71
N PRO A 109 10.48 23.41 -31.93
CA PRO A 109 11.59 23.30 -32.89
C PRO A 109 11.15 23.64 -34.32
N ASP A 110 9.94 23.22 -34.71
CA ASP A 110 9.47 23.34 -36.10
C ASP A 110 8.60 24.59 -36.37
N ILE A 111 8.03 25.22 -35.34
CA ILE A 111 6.99 26.24 -35.51
C ILE A 111 7.32 27.46 -34.66
N LYS A 112 7.63 28.59 -35.32
CA LYS A 112 8.00 29.86 -34.66
C LYS A 112 6.81 30.68 -34.14
N SER A 113 5.64 30.06 -33.94
CA SER A 113 4.44 30.74 -33.47
C SER A 113 4.29 30.60 -31.95
N GLU A 114 3.89 31.70 -31.30
CA GLU A 114 3.65 31.78 -29.85
C GLU A 114 2.68 30.70 -29.34
N ASP A 115 1.67 30.35 -30.14
CA ASP A 115 0.66 29.38 -29.74
C ASP A 115 1.23 27.95 -29.56
N TYR A 116 2.39 27.67 -30.17
CA TYR A 116 3.05 26.36 -30.11
C TYR A 116 4.22 26.33 -29.12
N GLU A 117 4.50 27.43 -28.41
CA GLU A 117 5.49 27.42 -27.33
C GLU A 117 5.12 26.42 -26.25
N LEU A 118 6.11 25.73 -25.71
CA LEU A 118 5.93 24.66 -24.73
C LEU A 118 6.27 25.19 -23.33
N VAL A 119 5.33 25.06 -22.41
CA VAL A 119 5.45 25.51 -21.02
C VAL A 119 5.37 24.30 -20.10
N ARG A 120 6.34 24.19 -19.17
CA ARG A 120 6.33 23.13 -18.16
C ARG A 120 5.28 23.43 -17.11
N ILE A 121 4.25 22.57 -17.02
CA ILE A 121 3.24 22.66 -15.98
C ILE A 121 3.21 21.42 -15.10
N PHE A 122 2.72 21.60 -13.87
CA PHE A 122 2.36 20.50 -13.01
C PHE A 122 1.06 19.87 -13.53
N ASP A 123 1.11 18.58 -13.87
CA ASP A 123 -0.04 17.85 -14.42
C ASP A 123 -0.80 17.12 -13.31
N SER A 124 -0.10 16.31 -12.53
CA SER A 124 -0.70 15.47 -11.50
C SER A 124 0.30 15.06 -10.42
N MET A 125 -0.20 14.75 -9.22
CA MET A 125 0.57 13.95 -8.27
C MET A 125 0.46 12.49 -8.68
N VAL A 126 1.59 11.86 -8.98
CA VAL A 126 1.64 10.41 -9.13
C VAL A 126 2.12 9.85 -7.80
N PHE A 127 1.28 9.03 -7.19
CA PHE A 127 1.68 8.16 -6.10
C PHE A 127 2.27 6.93 -6.75
N GLU A 128 3.60 6.88 -6.85
CA GLU A 128 4.28 5.62 -7.06
C GLU A 128 4.07 4.81 -5.78
N ASP A 129 3.05 3.95 -5.80
CA ASP A 129 3.09 2.77 -4.96
C ASP A 129 4.30 1.99 -5.48
N GLU A 130 5.48 2.25 -4.91
CA GLU A 130 6.50 1.22 -4.82
C GLU A 130 5.79 0.07 -4.10
N THR A 131 5.19 -0.83 -4.87
CA THR A 131 4.85 -2.16 -4.42
C THR A 131 6.18 -2.73 -4.00
N ASN A 132 6.45 -2.58 -2.71
CA ASN A 132 7.66 -3.00 -2.06
C ASN A 132 7.63 -4.54 -2.08
N GLU A 133 8.01 -5.12 -3.22
CA GLU A 133 8.18 -6.57 -3.37
C GLU A 133 9.22 -7.09 -2.35
N GLU A 134 10.11 -6.23 -1.84
CA GLU A 134 11.04 -6.57 -0.76
C GLU A 134 10.39 -6.69 0.62
N MET A 135 9.21 -6.11 0.87
CA MET A 135 8.46 -6.30 2.11
C MET A 135 7.27 -7.27 1.96
N SER A 136 7.24 -8.03 0.86
CA SER A 136 6.47 -9.26 0.70
C SER A 136 7.09 -10.47 1.43
N MET A 137 8.03 -10.27 2.34
CA MET A 137 8.18 -11.17 3.51
C MET A 137 7.10 -10.89 4.58
N ALA A 138 5.94 -10.39 4.15
CA ALA A 138 4.69 -10.57 4.88
C ALA A 138 4.41 -12.07 4.98
N VAL A 139 4.88 -12.61 6.09
CA VAL A 139 4.42 -13.80 6.81
C VAL A 139 2.91 -13.99 6.58
N THR A 140 2.57 -14.64 5.47
CA THR A 140 1.33 -15.39 5.32
C THR A 140 1.55 -16.75 5.98
N ALA A 141 1.95 -16.74 7.26
CA ALA A 141 1.79 -17.88 8.14
C ALA A 141 0.32 -17.95 8.56
N ARG A 142 -0.55 -18.22 7.57
CA ARG A 142 -1.90 -18.80 7.77
C ARG A 142 -1.97 -20.17 7.10
N GLY A 143 -0.86 -20.89 7.13
CA GLY A 143 -0.84 -22.34 7.07
C GLY A 143 -0.12 -22.82 8.32
N ASP A 144 -0.66 -23.82 8.99
CA ASP A 144 0.08 -24.57 10.00
C ASP A 144 1.36 -25.09 9.37
N LEU A 145 2.46 -24.36 9.57
CA LEU A 145 3.79 -24.78 9.17
C LEU A 145 4.14 -25.95 10.07
N ASN A 146 4.26 -27.14 9.50
CA ASN A 146 4.81 -28.26 10.25
C ASN A 146 6.28 -27.92 10.65
N SER A 147 6.83 -28.70 11.58
CA SER A 147 8.18 -28.50 12.10
C SER A 147 9.28 -28.56 11.03
N GLN A 148 9.03 -29.25 9.91
CA GLN A 148 9.94 -29.33 8.77
C GLN A 148 9.95 -28.05 7.92
N GLN A 149 8.78 -27.53 7.55
CA GLN A 149 8.66 -26.29 6.76
C GLN A 149 9.14 -25.07 7.56
N SER A 150 8.94 -25.09 8.88
CA SER A 150 9.49 -24.08 9.79
C SER A 150 11.03 -24.08 9.80
N ARG A 151 11.69 -25.23 9.60
CA ARG A 151 13.16 -25.32 9.52
C ARG A 151 13.70 -24.83 8.18
N GLU A 152 13.02 -25.13 7.08
CA GLU A 152 13.44 -24.69 5.74
C GLU A 152 13.36 -23.17 5.60
N VAL A 153 12.27 -22.55 6.06
CA VAL A 153 12.11 -21.08 6.06
C VAL A 153 13.13 -20.41 6.97
N LEU A 154 13.47 -21.01 8.12
CA LEU A 154 14.54 -20.49 8.98
C LEU A 154 15.91 -20.61 8.31
N SER A 155 16.19 -21.71 7.60
CA SER A 155 17.47 -21.89 6.89
C SER A 155 17.63 -20.91 5.73
N ALA A 156 16.55 -20.62 5.00
CA ALA A 156 16.55 -19.68 3.89
C ALA A 156 16.64 -18.22 4.35
N ALA A 157 15.99 -17.88 5.47
CA ALA A 157 15.98 -16.50 5.99
C ALA A 157 17.26 -16.12 6.75
N MET A 158 18.06 -17.09 7.21
CA MET A 158 19.28 -16.80 7.98
C MET A 158 20.56 -16.72 7.14
N GLY A 159 20.50 -16.97 5.83
CA GLY A 159 21.65 -16.83 4.94
C GLY A 159 22.90 -17.59 5.44
N PRO A 160 24.10 -17.32 4.89
CA PRO A 160 25.30 -18.12 5.15
C PRO A 160 25.90 -17.96 6.55
N TYR A 161 25.27 -17.20 7.45
CA TYR A 161 25.78 -16.94 8.80
C TYR A 161 25.57 -18.08 9.81
N MET A 162 24.74 -19.08 9.49
CA MET A 162 24.52 -20.23 10.39
C MET A 162 25.51 -21.39 10.17
N THR A 163 26.20 -21.43 9.02
CA THR A 163 27.18 -22.48 8.70
C THR A 163 28.48 -22.36 9.52
N GLN A 164 28.71 -21.23 10.20
CA GLN A 164 29.92 -21.01 11.00
C GLN A 164 29.82 -21.56 12.44
N PHE A 165 28.62 -21.89 12.94
CA PHE A 165 28.44 -22.38 14.31
C PHE A 165 28.27 -23.91 14.45
N GLN A 166 28.25 -24.65 13.33
CA GLN A 166 28.33 -26.12 13.36
C GLN A 166 29.74 -26.69 13.12
N ASN A 167 30.74 -25.84 12.82
CA ASN A 167 32.11 -26.27 12.53
C ASN A 167 33.07 -26.26 13.74
N ALA A 168 32.59 -26.05 14.96
CA ALA A 168 33.41 -26.16 16.18
C ALA A 168 33.39 -27.56 16.82
N GLY A 169 33.25 -28.61 15.99
CA GLY A 169 33.27 -30.01 16.42
C GLY A 169 34.23 -30.84 15.58
N VAL A 170 35.48 -30.87 16.02
CA VAL A 170 36.52 -31.92 15.85
C VAL A 170 36.23 -33.00 14.80
N GLY A 171 37.00 -33.03 13.71
CA GLY A 171 37.13 -34.22 12.86
C GLY A 171 37.60 -33.93 11.44
N LEU A 172 38.90 -34.14 11.19
CA LEU A 172 39.56 -34.11 9.88
C LEU A 172 38.86 -34.98 8.83
N ALA A 173 38.60 -34.42 7.64
CA ALA A 173 38.93 -35.03 6.35
C ALA A 173 38.75 -33.99 5.24
N SER A 174 39.87 -33.51 4.71
CA SER A 174 39.96 -32.70 3.50
C SER A 174 39.66 -33.57 2.26
N ALA A 175 38.63 -33.21 1.50
CA ALA A 175 38.35 -33.77 0.17
C ALA A 175 38.60 -32.72 -0.93
N PRO A 176 39.04 -33.13 -2.13
CA PRO A 176 39.64 -32.25 -3.12
C PRO A 176 38.63 -31.41 -3.90
N ALA A 177 39.08 -30.22 -4.29
CA ALA A 177 38.38 -29.26 -5.14
C ALA A 177 38.15 -29.85 -6.55
N GLY A 178 36.91 -30.27 -6.81
CA GLY A 178 36.42 -30.57 -8.14
C GLY A 178 35.62 -29.38 -8.69
N ASN A 179 36.15 -28.72 -9.72
CA ASN A 179 35.41 -27.81 -10.59
C ASN A 179 34.35 -28.61 -11.35
N GLY A 180 33.16 -28.74 -10.76
CA GLY A 180 31.99 -29.32 -11.44
C GLY A 180 31.08 -28.21 -11.94
N ASP A 181 30.82 -28.21 -13.25
CA ASP A 181 29.75 -27.44 -13.88
C ASP A 181 28.43 -27.61 -13.10
N HIS A 182 28.07 -26.61 -12.32
CA HIS A 182 26.77 -26.55 -11.65
C HIS A 182 25.73 -26.09 -12.66
N GLN A 183 25.18 -27.05 -13.41
CA GLN A 183 23.93 -26.85 -14.12
C GLN A 183 22.84 -26.60 -13.06
N PRO A 184 22.12 -25.47 -13.13
CA PRO A 184 21.10 -25.15 -12.13
C PRO A 184 20.04 -26.25 -12.10
N PRO A 185 19.64 -26.72 -10.90
CA PRO A 185 18.69 -27.82 -10.78
C PRO A 185 17.39 -27.48 -11.49
N PRO A 186 16.78 -28.43 -12.22
CA PRO A 186 15.55 -28.19 -12.95
C PRO A 186 14.47 -27.64 -12.00
N PRO A 187 13.69 -26.63 -12.42
CA PRO A 187 12.70 -25.98 -11.58
C PRO A 187 11.69 -27.01 -11.09
N LYS A 188 11.65 -27.22 -9.76
CA LYS A 188 10.67 -28.11 -9.13
C LYS A 188 9.27 -27.57 -9.44
N GLU A 189 8.49 -28.34 -10.19
CA GLU A 189 7.10 -27.99 -10.49
C GLU A 189 6.31 -27.83 -9.18
N LYS A 190 5.75 -26.64 -8.97
CA LYS A 190 4.92 -26.35 -7.80
C LYS A 190 3.63 -27.18 -7.92
N LYS A 191 3.49 -28.21 -7.08
CA LYS A 191 2.25 -29.01 -7.01
C LYS A 191 1.05 -28.08 -6.78
N LYS A 192 0.10 -28.08 -7.71
CA LYS A 192 -1.14 -27.30 -7.60
C LYS A 192 -1.91 -27.78 -6.35
N PRO A 193 -2.49 -26.86 -5.56
CA PRO A 193 -3.27 -27.24 -4.39
C PRO A 193 -4.52 -28.01 -4.81
N PRO A 194 -5.00 -28.98 -4.00
CA PRO A 194 -6.19 -29.74 -4.33
C PRO A 194 -7.43 -28.86 -4.56
N LEU A 195 -8.30 -29.22 -5.51
CA LEU A 195 -9.49 -28.43 -5.88
C LEU A 195 -10.39 -28.10 -4.68
N ALA A 196 -10.65 -29.07 -3.80
CA ALA A 196 -11.44 -28.86 -2.57
C ALA A 196 -10.81 -27.79 -1.66
N ARG A 197 -9.48 -27.75 -1.59
CA ARG A 197 -8.75 -26.72 -0.81
C ARG A 197 -8.85 -25.35 -1.47
N GLN A 198 -8.85 -25.28 -2.79
CA GLN A 198 -9.05 -24.02 -3.53
C GLN A 198 -10.44 -23.44 -3.24
N ILE A 199 -11.49 -24.26 -3.31
CA ILE A 199 -12.88 -23.85 -3.01
C ILE A 199 -12.98 -23.33 -1.57
N ALA A 200 -12.49 -24.10 -0.59
CA ALA A 200 -12.48 -23.69 0.81
C ALA A 200 -11.73 -22.36 1.04
N THR A 201 -10.61 -22.16 0.35
CA THR A 201 -9.85 -20.91 0.40
C THR A 201 -10.66 -19.74 -0.15
N LYS A 202 -11.41 -19.92 -1.25
CA LYS A 202 -12.27 -18.89 -1.84
C LYS A 202 -13.48 -18.57 -0.96
N ILE A 203 -14.09 -19.56 -0.31
CA ILE A 203 -15.19 -19.34 0.67
C ILE A 203 -14.69 -18.51 1.86
N SER A 204 -13.50 -18.83 2.38
CA SER A 204 -12.86 -18.07 3.46
C SER A 204 -12.55 -16.64 3.01
N ALA A 205 -11.99 -16.46 1.82
CA ALA A 205 -11.74 -15.14 1.23
C ALA A 205 -13.03 -14.34 1.04
N GLY A 206 -14.12 -14.98 0.61
CA GLY A 206 -15.44 -14.35 0.48
C GLY A 206 -15.96 -13.82 1.81
N SER A 207 -15.78 -14.60 2.88
CA SER A 207 -16.16 -14.17 4.23
C SER A 207 -15.35 -12.97 4.72
N ALA A 208 -14.04 -12.97 4.46
CA ALA A 208 -13.18 -11.82 4.77
C ALA A 208 -13.59 -10.56 3.99
N ARG A 209 -13.92 -10.69 2.69
CA ARG A 209 -14.41 -9.58 1.87
C ARG A 209 -15.76 -9.06 2.33
N LEU A 210 -16.66 -9.90 2.82
CA LEU A 210 -17.92 -9.43 3.41
C LEU A 210 -17.67 -8.57 4.65
N THR A 211 -16.76 -8.97 5.53
CA THR A 211 -16.36 -8.13 6.67
C THR A 211 -15.80 -6.78 6.21
N GLU A 212 -14.99 -6.78 5.15
CA GLU A 212 -14.42 -5.55 4.58
C GLU A 212 -15.50 -4.63 3.99
N VAL A 213 -16.47 -5.18 3.25
CA VAL A 213 -17.63 -4.42 2.72
C VAL A 213 -18.39 -3.74 3.87
N MET A 214 -18.66 -4.46 4.95
CA MET A 214 -19.36 -3.90 6.12
C MET A 214 -18.56 -2.79 6.80
N ALA A 215 -17.23 -2.96 6.90
CA ALA A 215 -16.35 -1.93 7.46
C ALA A 215 -16.36 -0.66 6.60
N TRP A 216 -16.30 -0.80 5.27
CA TRP A 216 -16.42 0.34 4.35
C TRP A 216 -17.81 0.98 4.41
N ARG A 217 -18.87 0.18 4.53
CA ARG A 217 -20.23 0.69 4.68
C ARG A 217 -20.37 1.56 5.92
N ALA A 218 -19.87 1.10 7.07
CA ALA A 218 -19.83 1.90 8.30
C ALA A 218 -19.02 3.18 8.11
N LYS A 219 -17.82 3.08 7.51
CA LYS A 219 -16.96 4.25 7.25
C LYS A 219 -17.62 5.28 6.32
N VAL A 220 -18.34 4.84 5.28
CA VAL A 220 -19.08 5.74 4.40
C VAL A 220 -20.24 6.38 5.16
N GLN A 221 -20.98 5.60 5.93
CA GLN A 221 -22.11 6.09 6.74
C GLN A 221 -21.68 7.17 7.74
N ASP A 222 -20.49 7.06 8.34
CA ASP A 222 -19.94 8.03 9.28
C ASP A 222 -19.35 9.29 8.60
N CYS A 223 -19.32 9.35 7.27
CA CYS A 223 -18.71 10.45 6.53
C CYS A 223 -19.67 11.64 6.38
N THR A 224 -19.59 12.59 7.31
CA THR A 224 -20.43 13.82 7.32
C THR A 224 -20.03 14.86 6.27
N THR A 225 -18.86 14.70 5.64
CA THR A 225 -18.31 15.68 4.67
C THR A 225 -18.84 15.51 3.26
N MET A 226 -19.50 14.40 2.94
CA MET A 226 -20.05 14.12 1.61
C MET A 226 -21.48 14.63 1.47
N SER A 227 -21.89 14.96 0.23
CA SER A 227 -23.29 15.23 -0.06
C SER A 227 -24.15 13.98 0.15
N SER A 228 -25.39 14.16 0.60
CA SER A 228 -26.33 13.06 0.86
C SER A 228 -26.54 12.16 -0.36
N ASN A 229 -26.60 12.75 -1.56
CA ASN A 229 -26.77 12.00 -2.81
C ASN A 229 -25.58 11.09 -3.10
N LEU A 230 -24.35 11.59 -2.93
CA LEU A 230 -23.14 10.79 -3.15
C LEU A 230 -23.02 9.68 -2.11
N LEU A 231 -23.29 9.99 -0.85
CA LEU A 231 -23.30 9.05 0.26
C LEU A 231 -24.29 7.90 0.00
N ASN A 232 -25.53 8.22 -0.35
CA ASN A 232 -26.55 7.23 -0.66
C ASN A 232 -26.17 6.37 -1.88
N GLY A 233 -25.55 6.97 -2.91
CA GLY A 233 -25.04 6.25 -4.06
C GLY A 233 -23.98 5.20 -3.68
N PHE A 234 -23.01 5.58 -2.85
CA PHE A 234 -21.98 4.66 -2.37
C PHE A 234 -22.53 3.56 -1.46
N LEU A 235 -23.48 3.88 -0.58
CA LEU A 235 -24.13 2.87 0.27
C LEU A 235 -24.91 1.86 -0.57
N ALA A 236 -25.67 2.32 -1.57
CA ALA A 236 -26.38 1.44 -2.48
C ALA A 236 -25.43 0.54 -3.30
N GLU A 237 -24.30 1.10 -3.77
CA GLU A 237 -23.30 0.30 -4.47
C GLU A 237 -22.67 -0.74 -3.54
N LEU A 238 -22.29 -0.38 -2.31
CA LEU A 238 -21.74 -1.32 -1.33
C LEU A 238 -22.74 -2.44 -0.97
N ASP A 239 -24.02 -2.11 -0.80
CA ASP A 239 -25.07 -3.11 -0.54
C ASP A 239 -25.28 -4.05 -1.75
N SER A 240 -25.15 -3.54 -2.97
CA SER A 240 -25.13 -4.36 -4.19
C SER A 240 -23.92 -5.30 -4.23
N ARG A 241 -22.70 -4.81 -3.91
CA ARG A 241 -21.48 -5.64 -3.84
C ARG A 241 -21.58 -6.69 -2.76
N LYS A 242 -22.09 -6.35 -1.59
CA LYS A 242 -22.37 -7.28 -0.49
C LYS A 242 -23.22 -8.46 -0.99
N THR A 243 -24.38 -8.15 -1.60
CA THR A 243 -25.31 -9.15 -2.10
C THR A 243 -24.67 -10.06 -3.17
N SER A 244 -23.88 -9.48 -4.09
CA SER A 244 -23.13 -10.24 -5.10
C SER A 244 -22.13 -11.22 -4.48
N ILE A 245 -21.37 -10.79 -3.46
CA ILE A 245 -20.40 -11.63 -2.75
C ILE A 245 -21.12 -12.71 -1.92
N GLU A 246 -22.23 -12.39 -1.26
CA GLU A 246 -23.03 -13.37 -0.51
C GLU A 246 -23.55 -14.49 -1.42
N ASN A 247 -24.12 -14.13 -2.58
CA ASN A 247 -24.64 -15.08 -3.56
C ASN A 247 -23.55 -16.00 -4.11
N THR A 248 -22.41 -15.42 -4.55
CA THR A 248 -21.30 -16.22 -5.11
C THR A 248 -20.63 -17.11 -4.06
N LYS A 249 -20.52 -16.63 -2.81
CA LYS A 249 -20.04 -17.44 -1.69
C LYS A 249 -20.99 -18.61 -1.40
N SER A 250 -22.29 -18.38 -1.32
CA SER A 250 -23.31 -19.42 -1.08
C SER A 250 -23.29 -20.51 -2.17
N ASN A 251 -23.10 -20.10 -3.43
CA ASN A 251 -22.92 -21.05 -4.54
C ASN A 251 -21.66 -21.91 -4.36
N LEU A 252 -20.53 -21.31 -3.96
CA LEU A 252 -19.31 -22.08 -3.66
C LEU A 252 -19.48 -23.01 -2.45
N GLU A 253 -20.21 -22.62 -1.41
CA GLU A 253 -20.52 -23.49 -0.27
C GLU A 253 -21.34 -24.71 -0.71
N THR A 254 -22.32 -24.51 -1.59
CA THR A 254 -23.11 -25.58 -2.21
C THR A 254 -22.24 -26.52 -3.03
N ILE A 255 -21.31 -25.99 -3.83
CA ILE A 255 -20.36 -26.79 -4.62
C ILE A 255 -19.39 -27.53 -3.70
N TYR A 256 -18.88 -26.88 -2.65
CA TYR A 256 -18.00 -27.49 -1.68
C TYR A 256 -18.67 -28.71 -1.03
N ALA A 257 -19.95 -28.60 -0.66
CA ALA A 257 -20.71 -29.72 -0.13
C ALA A 257 -20.77 -30.91 -1.10
N LYS A 258 -20.91 -30.67 -2.42
CA LYS A 258 -20.88 -31.72 -3.45
C LYS A 258 -19.50 -32.41 -3.59
N THR A 259 -18.43 -31.75 -3.15
CA THR A 259 -17.05 -32.28 -3.20
C THR A 259 -16.63 -33.01 -1.92
N LEU A 260 -17.35 -32.85 -0.81
CA LEU A 260 -17.00 -33.47 0.46
C LEU A 260 -17.05 -35.00 0.36
N GLY A 261 -15.97 -35.64 0.82
CA GLY A 261 -15.84 -37.11 0.82
C GLY A 261 -15.45 -37.73 -0.53
N LYS A 262 -15.38 -36.95 -1.62
CA LYS A 262 -14.96 -37.45 -2.93
C LYS A 262 -13.44 -37.38 -3.08
N PRO A 263 -12.78 -38.45 -3.58
CA PRO A 263 -11.37 -38.37 -3.93
C PRO A 263 -11.18 -37.37 -5.09
N GLU A 264 -10.03 -36.71 -5.13
CA GLU A 264 -9.74 -35.67 -6.14
C GLU A 264 -9.90 -36.20 -7.58
N LYS A 265 -9.56 -37.46 -7.82
CA LYS A 265 -9.75 -38.12 -9.12
C LYS A 265 -11.23 -38.14 -9.55
N GLU A 266 -12.16 -38.45 -8.66
CA GLU A 266 -13.61 -38.46 -8.97
C GLU A 266 -14.13 -37.05 -9.27
N ILE A 267 -13.60 -36.03 -8.58
CA ILE A 267 -13.94 -34.63 -8.85
C ILE A 267 -13.45 -34.22 -10.24
N MET A 268 -12.24 -34.65 -10.63
CA MET A 268 -11.65 -34.36 -11.94
C MET A 268 -12.33 -35.12 -13.08
N ASP A 269 -12.77 -36.35 -12.85
CA ASP A 269 -13.46 -37.17 -13.84
C ASP A 269 -14.89 -36.68 -14.11
N ASN A 270 -15.48 -35.89 -13.18
CA ASN A 270 -16.80 -35.28 -13.36
C ASN A 270 -16.70 -33.89 -14.02
N GLN A 271 -16.71 -33.88 -15.35
CA GLN A 271 -16.58 -32.66 -16.16
C GLN A 271 -17.60 -31.57 -15.81
N ALA A 272 -18.87 -31.94 -15.59
CA ALA A 272 -19.92 -30.98 -15.25
C ALA A 272 -19.67 -30.29 -13.90
N LEU A 273 -19.20 -31.05 -12.90
CA LEU A 273 -18.82 -30.49 -11.60
C LEU A 273 -17.59 -29.58 -11.72
N LEU A 274 -16.61 -29.97 -12.53
CA LEU A 274 -15.39 -29.20 -12.75
C LEU A 274 -15.67 -27.85 -13.42
N GLU A 275 -16.56 -27.83 -14.42
CA GLU A 275 -17.04 -26.61 -15.06
C GLU A 275 -17.80 -25.71 -14.07
N ASP A 276 -18.68 -26.28 -13.23
CA ASP A 276 -19.41 -25.54 -12.19
C ASP A 276 -18.45 -24.92 -11.16
N ILE A 277 -17.42 -25.67 -10.73
CA ILE A 277 -16.36 -25.16 -9.84
C ILE A 277 -15.64 -23.97 -10.49
N GLN A 278 -15.14 -24.14 -11.72
CA GLN A 278 -14.38 -23.10 -12.41
C GLN A 278 -15.22 -21.83 -12.65
N LYS A 279 -16.47 -22.00 -13.09
CA LYS A 279 -17.41 -20.89 -13.29
C LYS A 279 -17.65 -20.09 -12.01
N ASN A 280 -17.86 -20.77 -10.88
CA ASN A 280 -18.12 -20.08 -9.62
C ASN A 280 -16.86 -19.46 -9.00
N ILE A 281 -15.68 -20.07 -9.19
CA ILE A 281 -14.41 -19.43 -8.82
C ILE A 281 -14.20 -18.14 -9.62
N ALA A 282 -14.43 -18.17 -10.94
CA ALA A 282 -14.33 -16.99 -11.79
C ALA A 282 -15.35 -15.91 -11.39
N ALA A 283 -16.58 -16.29 -11.03
CA ALA A 283 -17.60 -15.37 -10.56
C ALA A 283 -17.19 -14.67 -9.25
N VAL A 284 -16.62 -15.40 -8.30
CA VAL A 284 -16.08 -14.81 -7.06
C VAL A 284 -14.96 -13.82 -7.35
N ASP A 285 -14.02 -14.17 -8.25
CA ASP A 285 -12.91 -13.29 -8.59
C ASP A 285 -13.37 -12.02 -9.32
N ALA A 286 -14.41 -12.12 -10.15
CA ALA A 286 -15.07 -10.96 -10.76
C ALA A 286 -15.75 -10.07 -9.71
N SER A 287 -16.49 -10.67 -8.77
CA SER A 287 -17.11 -9.93 -7.65
C SER A 287 -16.07 -9.21 -6.78
N PHE A 288 -14.92 -9.84 -6.51
CA PHE A 288 -13.82 -9.23 -5.74
C PHE A 288 -13.17 -8.08 -6.50
N THR A 289 -12.90 -8.26 -7.79
CA THR A 289 -12.32 -7.21 -8.65
C THR A 289 -13.25 -6.00 -8.71
N SER A 290 -14.55 -6.24 -8.87
CA SER A 290 -15.55 -5.20 -8.88
C SER A 290 -15.63 -4.45 -7.55
N PHE A 291 -15.63 -5.17 -6.42
CA PHE A 291 -15.60 -4.57 -5.08
C PHE A 291 -14.35 -3.69 -4.87
N ASN A 292 -13.16 -4.14 -5.28
CA ASN A 292 -11.94 -3.34 -5.16
C ASN A 292 -12.04 -2.02 -5.98
N GLY A 293 -12.69 -2.07 -7.15
CA GLY A 293 -12.99 -0.87 -7.94
C GLY A 293 -13.90 0.11 -7.20
N THR A 294 -14.99 -0.37 -6.61
CA THR A 294 -15.90 0.43 -5.78
C THR A 294 -15.16 1.07 -4.59
N VAL A 295 -14.36 0.29 -3.86
CA VAL A 295 -13.57 0.80 -2.72
C VAL A 295 -12.58 1.87 -3.14
N LYS A 296 -11.88 1.70 -4.27
CA LYS A 296 -10.94 2.69 -4.79
C LYS A 296 -11.65 4.01 -5.12
N SER A 297 -12.82 3.95 -5.76
CA SER A 297 -13.65 5.12 -6.07
C SER A 297 -14.08 5.86 -4.80
N ILE A 298 -14.64 5.12 -3.83
CA ILE A 298 -15.06 5.68 -2.52
C ILE A 298 -13.89 6.36 -1.82
N LYS A 299 -12.75 5.67 -1.73
CA LYS A 299 -11.54 6.20 -1.07
C LYS A 299 -11.09 7.50 -1.74
N GLN A 300 -11.02 7.52 -3.06
CA GLN A 300 -10.64 8.72 -3.82
C GLN A 300 -11.59 9.90 -3.54
N SER A 301 -12.90 9.65 -3.46
CA SER A 301 -13.88 10.70 -3.13
C SER A 301 -13.71 11.21 -1.70
N ILE A 302 -13.49 10.34 -0.71
CA ILE A 302 -13.22 10.75 0.68
C ILE A 302 -11.94 11.60 0.74
N ASP A 303 -10.86 11.12 0.14
CA ASP A 303 -9.55 11.78 0.19
C ASP A 303 -9.60 13.16 -0.50
N THR A 304 -10.35 13.26 -1.61
CA THR A 304 -10.56 14.54 -2.30
C THR A 304 -11.28 15.54 -1.41
N GLN A 305 -12.37 15.14 -0.74
CA GLN A 305 -13.13 16.01 0.16
C GLN A 305 -12.29 16.48 1.36
N LEU A 306 -11.49 15.58 1.95
CA LEU A 306 -10.59 15.93 3.05
C LEU A 306 -9.52 16.95 2.63
N ASN A 307 -8.97 16.81 1.42
CA ASN A 307 -8.00 17.77 0.89
C ASN A 307 -8.62 19.15 0.63
N TRP A 308 -9.84 19.22 0.12
CA TRP A 308 -10.56 20.49 -0.06
C TRP A 308 -10.80 21.20 1.26
N ASN A 309 -11.26 20.47 2.28
CA ASN A 309 -11.45 21.04 3.61
C ASN A 309 -10.12 21.54 4.19
N GLY A 310 -9.04 20.78 4.03
CA GLY A 310 -7.69 21.21 4.43
C GLY A 310 -7.24 22.49 3.74
N MET A 311 -7.49 22.63 2.43
CA MET A 311 -7.19 23.86 1.69
C MET A 311 -8.02 25.05 2.17
N ILE A 312 -9.31 24.85 2.44
CA ILE A 312 -10.18 25.90 2.96
C ILE A 312 -9.70 26.38 4.33
N TYR A 313 -9.39 25.47 5.26
CA TYR A 313 -8.83 25.84 6.57
C TYR A 313 -7.52 26.61 6.45
N THR A 314 -6.64 26.16 5.55
CA THR A 314 -5.36 26.83 5.29
C THR A 314 -5.60 28.25 4.75
N TYR A 315 -6.53 28.41 3.81
CA TYR A 315 -6.89 29.71 3.25
C TYR A 315 -7.48 30.66 4.33
N TYR A 316 -8.36 30.16 5.19
CA TYR A 316 -8.88 30.95 6.32
C TYR A 316 -7.78 31.40 7.28
N ILE A 317 -6.84 30.52 7.63
CA ILE A 317 -5.70 30.86 8.49
C ILE A 317 -4.87 31.99 7.84
N TYR A 318 -4.53 31.87 6.56
CA TYR A 318 -3.78 32.92 5.86
C TYR A 318 -4.56 34.24 5.79
N TYR A 319 -5.87 34.17 5.55
CA TYR A 319 -6.74 35.35 5.53
C TYR A 319 -6.78 36.06 6.90
N TYR A 320 -6.91 35.32 7.99
CA TYR A 320 -6.86 35.88 9.34
C TYR A 320 -5.49 36.50 9.65
N ILE A 321 -4.39 35.81 9.33
CA ILE A 321 -3.02 36.34 9.50
C ILE A 321 -2.86 37.66 8.71
N TYR A 322 -3.38 37.72 7.48
CA TYR A 322 -3.35 38.92 6.66
C TYR A 322 -4.13 40.08 7.29
N ILE A 323 -5.35 39.82 7.79
CA ILE A 323 -6.16 40.83 8.49
C ILE A 323 -5.42 41.38 9.71
N TYR A 324 -4.91 40.49 10.58
CA TYR A 324 -4.20 40.91 11.80
C TYR A 324 -2.94 41.70 11.48
N LYS A 325 -2.18 41.30 10.45
CA LYS A 325 -0.99 42.05 10.01
C LYS A 325 -1.38 43.45 9.52
N ARG A 326 -2.43 43.55 8.70
CA ARG A 326 -2.93 44.84 8.17
C ARG A 326 -3.51 45.74 9.26
N GLU A 327 -4.14 45.18 10.28
CA GLU A 327 -4.58 45.94 11.46
C GLU A 327 -3.40 46.45 12.28
N GLY A 328 -2.37 45.62 12.49
CA GLY A 328 -1.13 46.03 13.16
C GLY A 328 -0.37 47.12 12.39
N GLU A 329 -0.40 47.11 11.06
CA GLU A 329 0.14 48.19 10.21
C GLU A 329 -0.66 49.48 10.36
N ARG A 330 -2.00 49.42 10.25
CA ARG A 330 -2.88 50.58 10.46
C ARG A 330 -2.74 51.21 11.85
N LYS A 331 -2.52 50.40 12.89
CA LYS A 331 -2.29 50.92 14.25
C LYS A 331 -0.98 51.69 14.34
N ARG A 332 0.11 51.15 13.77
CA ARG A 332 1.42 51.82 13.73
C ARG A 332 1.40 53.12 12.91
N GLU A 333 0.59 53.20 11.85
CA GLU A 333 0.40 54.44 11.09
C GLU A 333 -0.31 55.53 11.90
N ARG A 334 -1.24 55.18 12.79
CA ARG A 334 -1.93 56.16 13.66
C ARG A 334 -1.07 56.67 14.82
N GLU A 335 -0.05 55.92 15.20
CA GLU A 335 0.89 56.29 16.27
C GLU A 335 2.03 57.18 15.77
N ARG A 336 2.19 57.33 14.45
CA ARG A 336 3.19 58.21 13.82
C ARG A 336 2.59 59.57 13.50
#